data_AF-A0A7J8JY95-F1
#
_entry.id   AF-A0A7J8JY95-F1
#
_cell.length_a   1.000
_cell.length_b   1.000
_cell.length_c   1.000
_cell.angle_alpha   90.00
_cell.angle_beta   90.00
_cell.angle_gamma   90.00
#
_symmetry.space_group_name_H-M   'P 1'
#
loop_
_entity.id
_entity.type
_entity.pdbx_description
1 polymer ?
#
loop_
_entity_poly.entity_id
_entity_poly.type
_entity_poly.pdbx_seq_one_letter_code
_entity_poly.pdbx_strand_id
1 'polypeptide(L)'
;MEQLKTQVSRLQAEKADLLGIVSELQLKLSSGGPSEDSFVEIRMAEGEADVALKEIKTSSGLTRIDSADMSRSAEGARNYLESEELTVSQLLLCLREGNQKVERLENALKEAKERISDFEKKANDHSEIETQTEGSTEKEEEKEKDTETVGSEVEALKLQVTTLFKELQEAHTKLSEAELMKKRLQEKCQDLERKNSAVPSELNEKQELVYNNKKLELQVESMRSEIKLEQGKTEEEKSKLATLQFTHNRLLQEYSNALKTIEELKQKESEKEDKVVLQELNEKLELAEKALASKQLQMDEMKQTIAKQEEDLETMTVLRAQMEVYCSDFHAERAAREKIHEEKEQLALQLAILLKDNNVFEDGGSRQSLMEMQSRHGARTSDPDQQDYLVQRGKKYLNTSVCI
;
A
#
# COMPACT_ATOMS: atom_id res chain seq x y z
N MET A 1 -19.32 -18.04 -27.57
CA MET A 1 -19.19 -17.37 -28.89
C MET A 1 -19.99 -16.08 -28.97
N GLU A 2 -21.30 -16.07 -28.66
CA GLU A 2 -22.11 -14.84 -28.70
C GLU A 2 -21.67 -13.77 -27.70
N GLN A 3 -21.34 -14.14 -26.45
CA GLN A 3 -20.88 -13.19 -25.44
C GLN A 3 -19.59 -12.45 -25.84
N LEU A 4 -18.67 -13.14 -26.53
CA LEU A 4 -17.43 -12.56 -27.05
C LEU A 4 -17.73 -11.60 -28.22
N LYS A 5 -18.67 -11.95 -29.11
CA LYS A 5 -19.12 -11.04 -30.18
C LYS A 5 -19.72 -9.76 -29.60
N THR A 6 -20.54 -9.86 -28.55
CA THR A 6 -21.13 -8.70 -27.88
C THR A 6 -20.07 -7.81 -27.22
N GLN A 7 -19.05 -8.39 -26.58
CA GLN A 7 -17.94 -7.62 -26.03
C GLN A 7 -17.11 -6.93 -27.12
N VAL A 8 -16.83 -7.61 -28.23
CA VAL A 8 -16.10 -7.03 -29.36
C VAL A 8 -16.88 -5.87 -29.97
N SER A 9 -18.20 -6.00 -30.16
CA SER A 9 -19.03 -4.89 -30.66
C SER A 9 -19.04 -3.69 -29.71
N ARG A 10 -19.06 -3.93 -28.40
CA ARG A 10 -18.99 -2.85 -27.40
C ARG A 10 -17.65 -2.12 -27.43
N LEU A 11 -16.55 -2.87 -27.47
CA LEU A 11 -15.19 -2.30 -27.55
C LEU A 11 -14.98 -1.54 -28.87
N GLN A 12 -15.59 -1.99 -29.97
CA GLN A 12 -15.54 -1.27 -31.24
C GLN A 12 -16.30 0.06 -31.18
N ALA A 13 -17.45 0.11 -30.49
CA ALA A 13 -18.19 1.35 -30.28
C ALA A 13 -17.40 2.34 -29.40
N GLU A 14 -16.85 1.86 -28.28
CA GLU A 14 -16.03 2.68 -27.38
C GLU A 14 -14.76 3.22 -28.07
N LYS A 15 -14.11 2.41 -28.91
CA LYS A 15 -12.99 2.87 -29.75
C LYS A 15 -13.41 3.99 -30.71
N ALA A 16 -14.60 3.92 -31.30
CA ALA A 16 -15.09 4.95 -32.20
C ALA A 16 -15.36 6.28 -31.46
N ASP A 17 -15.93 6.21 -30.26
CA ASP A 17 -16.17 7.38 -29.40
C ASP A 17 -14.86 8.05 -28.98
N LEU A 18 -13.88 7.25 -28.54
CA LEU A 18 -12.55 7.74 -28.17
C LEU A 18 -11.82 8.40 -29.35
N LEU A 19 -11.93 7.84 -30.56
CA LEU A 19 -11.38 8.46 -31.77
C LEU A 19 -12.06 9.80 -32.10
N GLY A 20 -13.36 9.92 -31.84
CA GLY A 20 -14.09 11.18 -31.95
C GLY A 20 -13.54 12.25 -31.00
N ILE A 21 -13.37 11.90 -29.71
CA ILE A 21 -12.82 12.82 -28.70
C ILE A 21 -11.39 13.24 -29.04
N VAL A 22 -10.54 12.29 -29.45
CA VAL A 22 -9.16 12.60 -29.87
C VAL A 22 -9.14 13.55 -31.06
N SER A 23 -10.03 13.37 -32.03
CA SER A 23 -10.14 14.26 -33.19
C SER A 23 -10.59 15.68 -32.78
N GLU A 24 -11.54 15.79 -31.84
CA GLU A 24 -11.98 17.09 -31.32
C GLU A 24 -10.89 17.80 -30.51
N LEU A 25 -10.14 17.07 -29.68
CA LEU A 25 -9.00 17.60 -28.94
C LEU A 25 -7.88 18.05 -29.88
N GLN A 26 -7.59 17.28 -30.92
CA GLN A 26 -6.62 17.66 -31.96
C GLN A 26 -7.08 18.89 -32.73
N LEU A 27 -8.37 19.04 -33.04
CA LEU A 27 -8.92 20.25 -33.66
C LEU A 27 -8.82 21.47 -32.73
N LYS A 28 -9.10 21.30 -31.43
CA LYS A 28 -8.94 22.37 -30.43
C LYS A 28 -7.48 22.83 -30.33
N LEU A 29 -6.53 21.88 -30.30
CA LEU A 29 -5.10 22.16 -30.34
C LEU A 29 -4.65 22.82 -31.65
N SER A 30 -5.24 22.43 -32.78
CA SER A 30 -4.90 22.98 -34.10
C SER A 30 -5.59 24.32 -34.40
N SER A 31 -6.67 24.66 -33.68
CA SER A 31 -7.36 25.96 -33.80
C SER A 31 -6.79 27.04 -32.87
N GLY A 32 -5.93 26.67 -31.92
CA GLY A 32 -5.22 27.59 -31.03
C GLY A 32 -4.00 28.23 -31.71
N GLY A 33 -4.23 29.15 -32.64
CA GLY A 33 -3.22 30.12 -33.06
C GLY A 33 -2.91 31.13 -31.93
N PRO A 34 -1.76 31.83 -31.96
CA PRO A 34 -1.22 32.53 -30.80
C PRO A 34 -1.98 33.84 -30.56
N SER A 35 -2.90 33.85 -29.60
CA SER A 35 -3.47 35.08 -29.06
C SER A 35 -2.94 35.31 -27.64
N GLU A 36 -1.99 36.23 -27.57
CA GLU A 36 -1.80 37.22 -26.50
C GLU A 36 -2.08 36.78 -25.06
N ASP A 37 -1.39 35.76 -24.57
CA ASP A 37 -1.15 35.69 -23.12
C ASP A 37 0.31 35.33 -22.82
N SER A 38 0.98 36.32 -22.24
CA SER A 38 2.40 36.37 -21.96
C SER A 38 2.73 35.46 -20.78
N PHE A 39 2.96 34.18 -21.04
CA PHE A 39 3.57 33.28 -20.07
C PHE A 39 5.08 33.18 -20.27
N VAL A 40 5.83 33.63 -19.27
CA VAL A 40 7.28 33.46 -19.17
C VAL A 40 7.58 31.97 -18.99
N GLU A 41 8.19 31.37 -20.01
CA GLU A 41 8.74 30.02 -19.97
C GLU A 41 10.01 30.02 -19.08
N ILE A 42 9.89 29.61 -17.82
CA ILE A 42 11.07 29.32 -16.98
C ILE A 42 11.63 27.97 -17.40
N ARG A 43 12.64 28.01 -18.28
CA ARG A 43 13.42 26.85 -18.69
C ARG A 43 14.47 26.55 -17.61
N MET A 44 14.29 25.47 -16.86
CA MET A 44 15.34 24.96 -15.95
C MET A 44 16.42 24.32 -16.82
N ALA A 45 17.57 24.98 -16.93
CA ALA A 45 18.75 24.42 -17.57
C ALA A 45 19.34 23.33 -16.67
N GLU A 46 19.33 22.11 -17.18
CA GLU A 46 20.07 20.95 -16.65
C GLU A 46 21.57 21.23 -16.87
N GLY A 47 22.31 21.42 -15.78
CA GLY A 47 23.73 21.75 -15.80
C GLY A 47 24.44 21.23 -14.57
N GLU A 48 25.29 20.24 -14.77
CA GLU A 48 26.25 19.66 -13.83
C GLU A 48 27.03 20.71 -13.04
N ALA A 49 27.06 20.57 -11.71
CA ALA A 49 28.15 21.08 -10.89
C ALA A 49 28.21 20.32 -9.55
N ASP A 50 29.08 19.31 -9.53
CA ASP A 50 29.61 18.67 -8.34
C ASP A 50 30.46 19.68 -7.55
N VAL A 51 29.92 20.28 -6.48
CA VAL A 51 30.72 21.01 -5.49
C VAL A 51 30.14 20.85 -4.09
N ALA A 52 30.93 20.19 -3.25
CA ALA A 52 30.77 19.97 -1.83
C ALA A 52 30.33 21.22 -1.04
N LEU A 53 29.29 21.08 -0.22
CA LEU A 53 29.00 22.00 0.88
C LEU A 53 28.85 21.26 2.20
N LYS A 54 29.70 21.72 3.11
CA LYS A 54 29.98 21.29 4.47
C LYS A 54 28.74 21.20 5.35
N GLU A 55 28.72 20.12 6.12
CA GLU A 55 27.93 19.94 7.34
C GLU A 55 28.14 21.11 8.32
N ILE A 56 27.04 21.69 8.80
CA ILE A 56 27.00 22.24 10.16
C ILE A 56 25.87 21.54 10.89
N LYS A 57 26.32 20.72 11.83
CA LYS A 57 25.60 19.91 12.79
C LYS A 57 25.20 20.80 13.96
N THR A 58 23.91 20.96 14.22
CA THR A 58 23.42 21.37 15.53
C THR A 58 22.34 20.41 16.00
N SER A 59 22.69 19.76 17.09
CA SER A 59 21.92 18.85 17.94
C SER A 59 20.57 19.42 18.40
N SER A 60 19.55 18.57 18.44
CA SER A 60 18.78 18.34 19.67
C SER A 60 17.92 17.10 19.47
N GLY A 61 18.17 16.06 20.26
CA GLY A 61 17.32 14.86 20.30
C GLY A 61 16.33 14.97 21.46
N LEU A 62 15.11 14.46 21.26
CA LEU A 62 14.33 13.90 22.36
C LEU A 62 13.18 13.01 21.87
N THR A 63 13.27 11.74 22.27
CA THR A 63 12.20 10.80 22.67
C THR A 63 11.15 10.34 21.65
N ARG A 64 11.36 9.07 21.27
CA ARG A 64 10.37 8.07 20.83
C ARG A 64 9.28 7.88 21.89
N ILE A 65 8.01 8.11 21.53
CA ILE A 65 6.84 7.41 22.10
C ILE A 65 5.90 7.09 20.94
N ASP A 66 5.67 5.79 20.75
CA ASP A 66 4.64 5.24 19.88
C ASP A 66 3.25 5.31 20.53
N SER A 67 2.24 5.27 19.67
CA SER A 67 0.82 4.98 19.91
C SER A 67 -0.11 6.14 20.28
N ALA A 68 -0.94 6.53 19.32
CA ALA A 68 -2.37 6.82 19.46
C ALA A 68 -2.92 7.27 18.09
N ASP A 69 -3.02 6.33 17.14
CA ASP A 69 -3.76 6.54 15.90
C ASP A 69 -5.22 6.19 16.15
N MET A 70 -6.04 7.17 16.55
CA MET A 70 -7.51 7.20 16.48
C MET A 70 -8.03 8.60 16.90
N SER A 71 -7.70 9.67 16.18
CA SER A 71 -8.35 10.99 16.44
C SER A 71 -8.40 11.98 15.28
N ARG A 72 -8.04 11.60 14.05
CA ARG A 72 -7.94 12.57 12.93
C ARG A 72 -9.29 13.08 12.36
N SER A 73 -10.42 12.59 12.86
CA SER A 73 -11.74 13.12 12.45
C SER A 73 -12.25 14.26 13.34
N ALA A 74 -11.67 14.47 14.52
CA ALA A 74 -12.07 15.56 15.43
C ALA A 74 -11.15 16.80 15.33
N GLU A 75 -9.88 16.59 14.96
CA GLU A 75 -8.88 17.67 14.82
C GLU A 75 -9.26 18.69 13.74
N GLY A 76 -9.83 18.24 12.61
CA GLY A 76 -10.24 19.13 11.51
C GLY A 76 -11.38 20.09 11.91
N ALA A 77 -12.33 19.60 12.72
CA ALA A 77 -13.41 20.42 13.25
C ALA A 77 -12.88 21.42 14.31
N ARG A 78 -11.90 21.00 15.14
CA ARG A 78 -11.24 21.89 16.11
C ARG A 78 -10.41 22.99 15.43
N ASN A 79 -9.63 22.65 14.40
CA ASN A 79 -8.82 23.63 13.67
C ASN A 79 -9.69 24.68 12.94
N TYR A 80 -10.85 24.27 12.43
CA TYR A 80 -11.81 25.19 11.82
C TYR A 80 -12.42 26.14 12.87
N LEU A 81 -12.86 25.61 14.01
CA LEU A 81 -13.34 26.40 15.16
C LEU A 81 -12.25 27.35 15.71
N GLU A 82 -11.01 26.89 15.83
CA GLU A 82 -9.88 27.70 16.31
C GLU A 82 -9.52 28.81 15.30
N SER A 83 -9.64 28.56 14.00
CA SER A 83 -9.48 29.60 12.97
C SER A 83 -10.60 30.64 12.97
N GLU A 84 -11.83 30.23 13.27
CA GLU A 84 -12.96 31.15 13.48
C GLU A 84 -12.77 31.97 14.76
N GLU A 85 -12.34 31.35 15.86
CA GLU A 85 -12.04 32.03 17.13
C GLU A 85 -10.90 33.06 17.00
N LEU A 86 -9.85 32.74 16.22
CA LEU A 86 -8.77 33.68 15.91
C LEU A 86 -9.26 34.84 15.04
N THR A 87 -10.12 34.58 14.06
CA THR A 87 -10.70 35.61 13.19
C THR A 87 -11.64 36.54 13.98
N VAL A 88 -12.47 35.98 14.86
CA VAL A 88 -13.33 36.73 15.78
C VAL A 88 -12.50 37.56 16.75
N SER A 89 -11.41 37.00 17.28
CA SER A 89 -10.48 37.70 18.17
C SER A 89 -9.82 38.89 17.47
N GLN A 90 -9.37 38.71 16.22
CA GLN A 90 -8.81 39.78 15.39
C GLN A 90 -9.84 40.89 15.14
N LEU A 91 -11.09 40.53 14.82
CA LEU A 91 -12.18 41.49 14.58
C LEU A 91 -12.53 42.29 15.84
N LEU A 92 -12.60 41.63 17.00
CA LEU A 92 -12.83 42.29 18.29
C LEU A 92 -11.71 43.25 18.68
N LEU A 93 -10.46 42.91 18.35
CA LEU A 93 -9.30 43.79 18.54
C LEU A 93 -9.41 45.04 17.66
N CYS A 94 -9.71 44.88 16.37
CA CYS A 94 -9.92 46.00 15.45
C CYS A 94 -11.09 46.89 15.88
N LEU A 95 -12.19 46.31 16.37
CA LEU A 95 -13.33 47.07 16.91
C LEU A 95 -12.94 47.84 18.17
N ARG A 96 -12.15 47.25 19.07
CA ARG A 96 -11.66 47.93 20.29
C ARG A 96 -10.74 49.10 19.95
N GLU A 97 -9.80 48.89 19.03
CA GLU A 97 -8.91 49.95 18.55
C GLU A 97 -9.68 51.05 17.83
N GLY A 98 -10.68 50.68 17.02
CA GLY A 98 -11.61 51.59 16.38
C GLY A 98 -12.37 52.46 17.38
N ASN A 99 -12.99 51.85 18.40
CA ASN A 99 -13.69 52.57 19.46
C ASN A 99 -12.75 53.50 20.23
N GLN A 100 -11.54 53.06 20.56
CA GLN A 100 -10.56 53.90 21.25
C GLN A 100 -10.11 55.09 20.39
N LYS A 101 -10.05 54.92 19.07
CA LYS A 101 -9.74 56.02 18.14
C LYS A 101 -10.89 57.02 18.05
N VAL A 102 -12.14 56.55 18.04
CA VAL A 102 -13.34 57.41 18.07
C VAL A 102 -13.37 58.23 19.35
N GLU A 103 -13.17 57.60 20.51
CA GLU A 103 -13.17 58.30 21.82
C GLU A 103 -12.09 59.39 21.89
N ARG A 104 -10.88 59.13 21.37
CA ARG A 104 -9.82 60.16 21.28
C ARG A 104 -10.21 61.33 20.39
N LEU A 105 -10.86 61.06 19.25
CA LEU A 105 -11.32 62.10 18.33
C LEU A 105 -12.46 62.92 18.92
N GLU A 106 -13.40 62.28 19.63
CA GLU A 106 -14.49 62.96 20.34
C GLU A 106 -13.95 63.90 21.43
N ASN A 107 -12.95 63.45 22.21
CA ASN A 107 -12.29 64.28 23.21
C ASN A 107 -11.56 65.48 22.58
N ALA A 108 -10.81 65.26 21.49
CA ALA A 108 -10.13 66.35 20.77
C ALA A 108 -11.11 67.36 20.16
N LEU A 109 -12.26 66.88 19.66
CA LEU A 109 -13.32 67.72 19.11
C LEU A 109 -13.97 68.57 20.22
N LYS A 110 -14.24 67.96 21.39
CA LYS A 110 -14.75 68.69 22.56
C LYS A 110 -13.78 69.78 23.01
N GLU A 111 -12.49 69.47 23.12
CA GLU A 111 -11.45 70.42 23.50
C GLU A 111 -11.32 71.58 22.48
N ALA A 112 -11.39 71.27 21.18
CA ALA A 112 -11.39 72.28 20.13
C ALA A 112 -12.62 73.20 20.20
N LYS A 113 -13.81 72.65 20.50
CA LYS A 113 -15.03 73.44 20.70
C LYS A 113 -14.92 74.36 21.92
N GLU A 114 -14.36 73.88 23.02
CA GLU A 114 -14.09 74.70 24.22
C GLU A 114 -13.11 75.83 23.89
N ARG A 115 -12.02 75.54 23.19
CA ARG A 115 -11.07 76.57 22.72
C ARG A 115 -11.73 77.63 21.82
N ILE A 116 -12.60 77.24 20.89
CA ILE A 116 -13.32 78.19 20.03
C ILE A 116 -14.27 79.06 20.86
N SER A 117 -15.02 78.46 21.80
CA SER A 117 -15.90 79.19 22.71
C SER A 117 -15.15 80.21 23.57
N ASP A 118 -13.96 79.86 24.06
CA ASP A 118 -13.09 80.77 24.82
C ASP A 118 -12.58 81.93 23.96
N PHE A 119 -12.23 81.67 22.70
CA PHE A 119 -11.84 82.72 21.76
C PHE A 119 -13.02 83.63 21.39
N GLU A 120 -14.22 83.08 21.23
CA GLU A 120 -15.44 83.83 20.92
C GLU A 120 -15.85 84.74 22.09
N LYS A 121 -15.74 84.26 23.34
CA LYS A 121 -15.93 85.11 24.54
C LYS A 121 -14.91 86.24 24.61
N LYS A 122 -13.62 85.93 24.42
CA LYS A 122 -12.57 86.97 24.41
C LYS A 122 -12.78 87.99 23.29
N ALA A 123 -13.23 87.57 22.11
CA ALA A 123 -13.53 88.48 21.01
C ALA A 123 -14.74 89.38 21.32
N ASN A 124 -15.77 88.86 21.98
CA ASN A 124 -16.91 89.64 22.45
C ASN A 124 -16.51 90.65 23.55
N ASP A 125 -15.68 90.24 24.51
CA ASP A 125 -15.18 91.12 25.58
C ASP A 125 -14.30 92.26 25.03
N HIS A 126 -13.58 92.03 23.91
CA HIS A 126 -12.81 93.05 23.20
C HIS A 126 -13.66 93.95 22.29
N SER A 127 -14.87 93.54 21.91
CA SER A 127 -15.77 94.34 21.06
C SER A 127 -16.57 95.39 21.83
N GLU A 128 -16.65 95.31 23.17
CA GLU A 128 -17.38 96.26 24.02
C GLU A 128 -16.50 97.38 24.63
N ILE A 129 -15.18 97.38 24.41
CA ILE A 129 -14.23 98.37 24.97
C ILE A 129 -13.40 99.01 23.85
N GLU A 130 -14.02 99.72 22.90
CA GLU A 130 -13.25 100.58 21.98
C GLU A 130 -14.09 101.70 21.31
N THR A 131 -14.58 102.65 22.12
CA THR A 131 -15.00 103.96 21.61
C THR A 131 -14.75 105.04 22.66
N GLN A 132 -13.53 105.58 22.79
CA GLN A 132 -13.27 106.94 23.29
C GLN A 132 -11.92 107.47 22.79
N THR A 133 -11.94 108.52 21.96
CA THR A 133 -10.83 109.48 21.74
C THR A 133 -11.50 110.78 21.28
N GLU A 134 -11.98 111.57 22.26
CA GLU A 134 -11.29 112.70 22.88
C GLU A 134 -11.38 113.96 22.03
N GLY A 135 -12.48 114.70 22.23
CA GLY A 135 -12.61 116.09 21.80
C GLY A 135 -12.02 116.99 22.87
N SER A 136 -10.97 117.73 22.53
CA SER A 136 -10.45 118.82 23.35
C SER A 136 -10.99 120.13 22.82
N THR A 137 -11.77 120.81 23.65
CA THR A 137 -12.34 122.14 23.39
C THR A 137 -11.41 123.15 24.06
N GLU A 138 -10.74 123.97 23.25
CA GLU A 138 -9.95 125.09 23.74
C GLU A 138 -10.87 126.16 24.36
N LYS A 139 -10.56 126.60 25.58
CA LYS A 139 -11.10 127.81 26.19
C LYS A 139 -9.93 128.65 26.67
N GLU A 140 -9.76 129.78 26.01
CA GLU A 140 -8.77 130.81 26.28
C GLU A 140 -9.08 131.57 27.59
N GLU A 141 -8.02 131.94 28.31
CA GLU A 141 -8.04 132.82 29.46
C GLU A 141 -8.05 134.29 29.02
N GLU A 142 -9.04 135.06 29.47
CA GLU A 142 -9.07 136.53 29.41
C GLU A 142 -8.08 137.14 30.41
N LYS A 143 -7.23 138.10 29.98
CA LYS A 143 -6.76 139.20 30.83
C LYS A 143 -6.55 140.52 30.06
N GLU A 144 -7.23 141.54 30.56
CA GLU A 144 -7.02 142.98 30.37
C GLU A 144 -5.53 143.39 30.45
N LYS A 145 -5.10 144.40 29.67
CA LYS A 145 -5.15 145.83 30.07
C LYS A 145 -4.24 146.71 29.18
N ASP A 146 -4.88 147.67 28.51
CA ASP A 146 -4.51 149.05 28.16
C ASP A 146 -3.05 149.49 27.90
N THR A 147 -2.92 150.19 26.75
CA THR A 147 -2.03 151.33 26.41
C THR A 147 -0.62 151.09 25.82
N GLU A 148 -0.53 150.69 24.55
CA GLU A 148 0.31 151.32 23.49
C GLU A 148 0.05 150.63 22.12
N THR A 149 -0.69 151.29 21.24
CA THR A 149 -1.60 150.67 20.25
C THR A 149 -1.25 150.90 18.77
N VAL A 150 -0.02 150.57 18.31
CA VAL A 150 0.24 150.39 16.85
C VAL A 150 1.42 149.44 16.56
N GLY A 151 2.51 149.48 17.34
CA GLY A 151 3.73 148.69 17.05
C GLY A 151 3.65 147.21 17.42
N SER A 152 2.93 146.89 18.50
CA SER A 152 2.62 145.53 18.96
C SER A 152 1.66 144.81 18.01
N GLU A 153 0.74 145.55 17.38
CA GLU A 153 -0.21 145.01 16.39
C GLU A 153 0.50 144.56 15.12
N VAL A 154 1.49 145.31 14.63
CA VAL A 154 2.27 144.95 13.42
C VAL A 154 3.18 143.75 13.66
N GLU A 155 3.89 143.70 14.79
CA GLU A 155 4.70 142.53 15.14
C GLU A 155 3.82 141.31 15.48
N ALA A 156 2.65 141.49 16.10
CA ALA A 156 1.66 140.42 16.28
C ALA A 156 1.13 139.92 14.93
N LEU A 157 0.83 140.81 13.98
CA LEU A 157 0.42 140.46 12.61
C LEU A 157 1.50 139.70 11.86
N LYS A 158 2.76 140.14 11.97
CA LYS A 158 3.91 139.46 11.36
C LYS A 158 4.13 138.09 12.00
N LEU A 159 3.98 137.96 13.32
CA LEU A 159 3.98 136.68 14.01
C LEU A 159 2.87 135.79 13.44
N GLN A 160 1.64 136.32 13.35
CA GLN A 160 0.47 135.63 12.82
C GLN A 160 0.68 135.18 11.36
N VAL A 161 1.28 136.02 10.50
CA VAL A 161 1.63 135.68 9.11
C VAL A 161 2.70 134.59 9.07
N THR A 162 3.72 134.63 9.93
CA THR A 162 4.73 133.57 10.01
C THR A 162 4.18 132.26 10.59
N THR A 163 3.23 132.33 11.53
CA THR A 163 2.54 131.17 12.09
C THR A 163 1.63 130.54 11.04
N LEU A 164 0.81 131.34 10.35
CA LEU A 164 -0.02 130.89 9.22
C LEU A 164 0.82 130.29 8.09
N PHE A 165 2.00 130.85 7.80
CA PHE A 165 2.89 130.29 6.78
C PHE A 165 3.46 128.93 7.21
N LYS A 166 3.85 128.78 8.47
CA LYS A 166 4.28 127.49 9.03
C LYS A 166 3.15 126.46 9.03
N GLU A 167 1.95 126.86 9.43
CA GLU A 167 0.74 126.01 9.41
C GLU A 167 0.38 125.59 7.99
N LEU A 168 0.48 126.48 7.00
CA LEU A 168 0.25 126.15 5.59
C LEU A 168 1.31 125.17 5.07
N GLN A 169 2.57 125.36 5.43
CA GLN A 169 3.66 124.47 5.06
C GLN A 169 3.49 123.08 5.69
N GLU A 170 3.08 123.03 6.96
CA GLU A 170 2.76 121.81 7.69
C GLU A 170 1.53 121.10 7.12
N ALA A 171 0.50 121.86 6.73
CA ALA A 171 -0.67 121.32 6.04
C ALA A 171 -0.29 120.73 4.67
N HIS A 172 0.63 121.36 3.95
CA HIS A 172 1.14 120.84 2.67
C HIS A 172 1.97 119.55 2.85
N THR A 173 2.82 119.46 3.89
CA THR A 173 3.54 118.20 4.17
C THR A 173 2.57 117.09 4.58
N LYS A 174 1.58 117.38 5.43
CA LYS A 174 0.51 116.44 5.81
C LYS A 174 -0.32 116.00 4.60
N LEU A 175 -0.62 116.90 3.67
CA LEU A 175 -1.30 116.58 2.41
C LEU A 175 -0.45 115.63 1.55
N SER A 176 0.85 115.92 1.38
CA SER A 176 1.75 115.06 0.62
C SER A 176 1.90 113.67 1.24
N GLU A 177 1.96 113.57 2.56
CA GLU A 177 1.99 112.29 3.29
C GLU A 177 0.67 111.51 3.10
N ALA A 178 -0.47 112.21 3.18
CA ALA A 178 -1.79 111.62 2.93
C ALA A 178 -1.96 111.14 1.48
N GLU A 179 -1.43 111.86 0.49
CA GLU A 179 -1.43 111.41 -0.91
C GLU A 179 -0.56 110.17 -1.13
N LEU A 180 0.60 110.11 -0.46
CA LEU A 180 1.47 108.93 -0.50
C LEU A 180 0.79 107.73 0.18
N MET A 181 0.12 107.96 1.32
CA MET A 181 -0.68 106.94 1.99
C MET A 181 -1.85 106.46 1.11
N LYS A 182 -2.54 107.38 0.43
CA LYS A 182 -3.60 107.06 -0.55
C LYS A 182 -3.08 106.16 -1.66
N LYS A 183 -1.92 106.48 -2.25
CA LYS A 183 -1.30 105.63 -3.29
C LYS A 183 -0.98 104.23 -2.78
N ARG A 184 -0.36 104.10 -1.59
CA ARG A 184 -0.06 102.79 -0.98
C ARG A 184 -1.32 101.97 -0.68
N LEU A 185 -2.38 102.63 -0.20
CA LEU A 185 -3.66 101.96 0.05
C LEU A 185 -4.31 101.52 -1.26
N GLN A 186 -4.27 102.35 -2.29
CA GLN A 186 -4.79 102.01 -3.62
C GLN A 186 -4.04 100.82 -4.24
N GLU A 187 -2.71 100.77 -4.15
CA GLU A 187 -1.90 99.61 -4.57
C GLU A 187 -2.28 98.35 -3.79
N LYS A 188 -2.41 98.43 -2.46
CA LYS A 188 -2.87 97.30 -1.64
C LYS A 188 -4.27 96.84 -2.04
N CYS A 189 -5.20 97.76 -2.31
CA CYS A 189 -6.55 97.43 -2.77
C CYS A 189 -6.51 96.70 -4.12
N GLN A 190 -5.69 97.17 -5.07
CA GLN A 190 -5.54 96.50 -6.37
C GLN A 190 -4.87 95.11 -6.25
N ASP A 191 -3.87 94.97 -5.38
CA ASP A 191 -3.24 93.67 -5.11
C ASP A 191 -4.23 92.69 -4.48
N LEU A 192 -5.07 93.16 -3.55
CA LEU A 192 -6.12 92.38 -2.95
C LEU A 192 -7.21 92.01 -3.96
N GLU A 193 -7.64 92.91 -4.84
CA GLU A 193 -8.58 92.60 -5.92
C GLU A 193 -8.02 91.55 -6.87
N ARG A 194 -6.75 91.67 -7.28
CA ARG A 194 -6.09 90.65 -8.13
C ARG A 194 -6.05 89.29 -7.45
N LYS A 195 -5.65 89.23 -6.17
CA LYS A 195 -5.68 87.98 -5.38
C LYS A 195 -7.10 87.42 -5.27
N ASN A 196 -8.07 88.26 -4.94
CA ASN A 196 -9.45 87.85 -4.77
C ASN A 196 -10.08 87.36 -6.10
N SER A 197 -9.64 87.89 -7.24
CA SER A 197 -10.05 87.41 -8.56
C SER A 197 -9.44 86.05 -8.95
N ALA A 198 -8.29 85.69 -8.40
CA ALA A 198 -7.60 84.41 -8.66
C ALA A 198 -8.09 83.26 -7.75
N VAL A 199 -8.47 83.58 -6.51
CA VAL A 199 -8.96 82.61 -5.51
C VAL A 199 -10.06 81.67 -6.02
N PRO A 200 -11.07 82.11 -6.80
CA PRO A 200 -12.10 81.21 -7.33
C PRO A 200 -11.54 80.16 -8.31
N SER A 201 -10.56 80.53 -9.14
CA SER A 201 -9.91 79.59 -10.07
C SER A 201 -9.12 78.54 -9.31
N GLU A 202 -8.30 78.98 -8.33
CA GLU A 202 -7.53 78.09 -7.46
C GLU A 202 -8.43 77.16 -6.65
N LEU A 203 -9.57 77.67 -6.15
CA LEU A 203 -10.56 76.88 -5.43
C LEU A 203 -11.17 75.79 -6.35
N ASN A 204 -11.52 76.15 -7.58
CA ASN A 204 -12.07 75.22 -8.55
C ASN A 204 -11.07 74.11 -8.94
N GLU A 205 -9.81 74.48 -9.21
CA GLU A 205 -8.72 73.52 -9.47
C GLU A 205 -8.51 72.57 -8.29
N LYS A 206 -8.52 73.10 -7.06
CA LYS A 206 -8.43 72.27 -5.85
C LYS A 206 -9.59 71.29 -5.74
N GLN A 207 -10.80 71.72 -6.10
CA GLN A 207 -12.00 70.88 -6.05
C GLN A 207 -11.95 69.76 -7.11
N GLU A 208 -11.45 70.05 -8.31
CA GLU A 208 -11.21 69.08 -9.36
C GLU A 208 -10.12 68.06 -8.96
N LEU A 209 -9.03 68.52 -8.36
CA LEU A 209 -7.97 67.65 -7.82
C LEU A 209 -8.48 66.73 -6.70
N VAL A 210 -9.37 67.21 -5.84
CA VAL A 210 -10.01 66.40 -4.79
C VAL A 210 -10.91 65.34 -5.42
N TYR A 211 -11.73 65.70 -6.42
CA TYR A 211 -12.57 64.75 -7.15
C TYR A 211 -11.73 63.67 -7.85
N ASN A 212 -10.66 64.07 -8.54
CA ASN A 212 -9.75 63.15 -9.22
C ASN A 212 -9.02 62.22 -8.25
N ASN A 213 -8.54 62.73 -7.10
CA ASN A 213 -7.98 61.88 -6.05
C ASN A 213 -9.00 60.88 -5.54
N LYS A 214 -10.25 61.30 -5.27
CA LYS A 214 -11.30 60.38 -4.81
C LYS A 214 -11.59 59.28 -5.83
N LYS A 215 -11.60 59.62 -7.12
CA LYS A 215 -11.76 58.65 -8.21
C LYS A 215 -10.61 57.65 -8.25
N LEU A 216 -9.36 58.12 -8.14
CA LEU A 216 -8.18 57.25 -8.11
C LEU A 216 -8.13 56.38 -6.85
N GLU A 217 -8.50 56.90 -5.68
CA GLU A 217 -8.63 56.12 -4.44
C GLU A 217 -9.59 54.95 -4.62
N LEU A 218 -10.78 55.19 -5.21
CA LEU A 218 -11.75 54.13 -5.48
C LEU A 218 -11.22 53.10 -6.47
N GLN A 219 -10.50 53.54 -7.50
CA GLN A 219 -9.88 52.62 -8.47
C GLN A 219 -8.80 51.75 -7.82
N VAL A 220 -7.94 52.34 -6.98
CA VAL A 220 -6.92 51.61 -6.22
C VAL A 220 -7.59 50.61 -5.26
N GLU A 221 -8.66 51.02 -4.57
CA GLU A 221 -9.38 50.13 -3.65
C GLU A 221 -10.06 48.96 -4.39
N SER A 222 -10.62 49.22 -5.57
CA SER A 222 -11.18 48.19 -6.45
C SER A 222 -10.12 47.18 -6.88
N MET A 223 -8.97 47.66 -7.39
CA MET A 223 -7.87 46.79 -7.81
C MET A 223 -7.27 46.00 -6.64
N ARG A 224 -7.16 46.61 -5.45
CA ARG A 224 -6.71 45.91 -4.23
C ARG A 224 -7.67 44.80 -3.82
N SER A 225 -8.97 45.05 -3.94
CA SER A 225 -10.00 44.05 -3.64
C SER A 225 -9.95 42.87 -4.62
N GLU A 226 -9.74 43.15 -5.92
CA GLU A 226 -9.56 42.13 -6.95
C GLU A 226 -8.30 41.28 -6.73
N ILE A 227 -7.17 41.91 -6.41
CA ILE A 227 -5.92 41.20 -6.05
C ILE A 227 -6.14 40.29 -4.84
N LYS A 228 -6.81 40.77 -3.80
CA LYS A 228 -7.08 39.99 -2.59
C LYS A 228 -7.97 38.77 -2.88
N LEU A 229 -8.98 38.94 -3.74
CA LEU A 229 -9.83 37.84 -4.18
C LEU A 229 -9.02 36.80 -4.97
N GLU A 230 -8.16 37.23 -5.90
CA GLU A 230 -7.36 36.35 -6.74
C GLU A 230 -6.28 35.60 -5.94
N GLN A 231 -5.68 36.26 -4.93
CA GLN A 231 -4.81 35.60 -3.95
C GLN A 231 -5.57 34.52 -3.17
N GLY A 232 -6.80 34.79 -2.75
CA GLY A 232 -7.67 33.81 -2.09
C GLY A 232 -7.94 32.59 -2.97
N LYS A 233 -8.31 32.79 -4.23
CA LYS A 233 -8.52 31.70 -5.19
C LYS A 233 -7.25 30.89 -5.43
N THR A 234 -6.11 31.56 -5.58
CA THR A 234 -4.80 30.89 -5.77
C THR A 234 -4.45 30.01 -4.57
N GLU A 235 -4.71 30.48 -3.35
CA GLU A 235 -4.46 29.69 -2.14
C GLU A 235 -5.43 28.51 -2.01
N GLU A 236 -6.71 28.71 -2.37
CA GLU A 236 -7.69 27.64 -2.45
C GLU A 236 -7.25 26.54 -3.44
N GLU A 237 -6.82 26.91 -4.64
CA GLU A 237 -6.31 25.95 -5.65
C GLU A 237 -5.04 25.24 -5.19
N LYS A 238 -4.11 25.93 -4.51
CA LYS A 238 -2.95 25.27 -3.88
C LYS A 238 -3.38 24.24 -2.84
N SER A 239 -4.36 24.55 -2.01
CA SER A 239 -4.87 23.61 -0.99
C SER A 239 -5.54 22.39 -1.62
N LYS A 240 -6.29 22.58 -2.71
CA LYS A 240 -6.88 21.49 -3.51
C LYS A 240 -5.79 20.63 -4.15
N LEU A 241 -4.77 21.24 -4.74
CA LEU A 241 -3.64 20.53 -5.34
C LEU A 241 -2.87 19.72 -4.29
N ALA A 242 -2.60 20.29 -3.12
CA ALA A 242 -1.94 19.57 -2.02
C ALA A 242 -2.76 18.37 -1.54
N THR A 243 -4.10 18.53 -1.45
CA THR A 243 -5.01 17.43 -1.11
C THR A 243 -5.00 16.34 -2.18
N LEU A 244 -5.01 16.72 -3.46
CA LEU A 244 -4.93 15.78 -4.58
C LEU A 244 -3.59 15.03 -4.62
N GLN A 245 -2.48 15.73 -4.37
CA GLN A 245 -1.16 15.11 -4.26
C GLN A 245 -1.12 14.10 -3.10
N PHE A 246 -1.69 14.45 -1.95
CA PHE A 246 -1.78 13.54 -0.81
C PHE A 246 -2.62 12.29 -1.11
N THR A 247 -3.81 12.45 -1.71
CA THR A 247 -4.68 11.32 -2.06
C THR A 247 -4.05 10.43 -3.13
N HIS A 248 -3.37 11.02 -4.13
CA HIS A 248 -2.65 10.27 -5.15
C HIS A 248 -1.51 9.44 -4.55
N ASN A 249 -0.67 10.05 -3.71
CA ASN A 249 0.42 9.34 -3.02
C ASN A 249 -0.10 8.20 -2.13
N ARG A 250 -1.21 8.45 -1.42
CA ARG A 250 -1.87 7.42 -0.62
C ARG A 250 -2.39 6.27 -1.47
N LEU A 251 -3.03 6.56 -2.60
CA LEU A 251 -3.51 5.52 -3.53
C LEU A 251 -2.36 4.68 -4.10
N LEU A 252 -1.23 5.32 -4.45
CA LEU A 252 -0.03 4.61 -4.89
C LEU A 252 0.52 3.67 -3.79
N GLN A 253 0.51 4.12 -2.54
CA GLN A 253 0.91 3.30 -1.40
C GLN A 253 -0.05 2.11 -1.19
N GLU A 254 -1.36 2.35 -1.24
CA GLU A 254 -2.39 1.30 -1.14
C GLU A 254 -2.24 0.27 -2.27
N TYR A 255 -2.00 0.72 -3.51
CA TYR A 255 -1.74 -0.15 -4.65
C TYR A 255 -0.47 -0.99 -4.49
N SER A 256 0.63 -0.38 -4.05
CA SER A 256 1.89 -1.09 -3.76
C SER A 256 1.71 -2.16 -2.68
N ASN A 257 0.98 -1.84 -1.62
CA ASN A 257 0.67 -2.78 -0.55
C ASN A 257 -0.23 -3.92 -1.04
N ALA A 258 -1.26 -3.63 -1.83
CA ALA A 258 -2.14 -4.64 -2.41
C ALA A 258 -1.37 -5.62 -3.31
N LEU A 259 -0.44 -5.12 -4.13
CA LEU A 259 0.44 -5.97 -4.95
C LEU A 259 1.29 -6.91 -4.10
N LYS A 260 1.91 -6.41 -3.01
CA LYS A 260 2.68 -7.23 -2.08
C LYS A 260 1.82 -8.33 -1.45
N THR A 261 0.61 -7.99 -1.01
CA THR A 261 -0.33 -8.98 -0.44
C THR A 261 -0.73 -10.05 -1.46
N ILE A 262 -0.98 -9.66 -2.72
CA ILE A 262 -1.29 -10.63 -3.80
C ILE A 262 -0.11 -11.57 -4.02
N GLU A 263 1.12 -11.05 -4.07
CA GLU A 263 2.32 -11.86 -4.27
C GLU A 263 2.55 -12.83 -3.11
N GLU A 264 2.40 -12.38 -1.86
CA GLU A 264 2.47 -13.25 -0.68
C GLU A 264 1.40 -14.35 -0.67
N LEU A 265 0.17 -14.04 -1.07
CA LEU A 265 -0.91 -15.02 -1.15
C LEU A 265 -0.64 -16.05 -2.24
N LYS A 266 -0.18 -15.60 -3.41
CA LYS A 266 0.20 -16.48 -4.53
C LYS A 266 1.34 -17.42 -4.14
N GLN A 267 2.34 -16.93 -3.42
CA GLN A 267 3.43 -17.77 -2.91
C GLN A 267 2.91 -18.81 -1.92
N LYS A 268 2.06 -18.41 -0.96
CA LYS A 268 1.46 -19.34 0.01
C LYS A 268 0.56 -20.39 -0.64
N GLU A 269 -0.15 -20.03 -1.71
CA GLU A 269 -0.98 -20.96 -2.48
C GLU A 269 -0.12 -21.98 -3.20
N SER A 270 0.91 -21.54 -3.93
CA SER A 270 1.90 -22.42 -4.57
C SER A 270 2.55 -23.39 -3.57
N GLU A 271 3.00 -22.88 -2.42
CA GLU A 271 3.62 -23.72 -1.38
C GLU A 271 2.64 -24.76 -0.80
N LYS A 272 1.35 -24.41 -0.68
CA LYS A 272 0.31 -25.35 -0.24
C LYS A 272 0.02 -26.40 -1.31
N GLU A 273 -0.10 -26.00 -2.58
CA GLU A 273 -0.28 -26.91 -3.71
C GLU A 273 0.88 -27.91 -3.79
N ASP A 274 2.12 -27.43 -3.74
CA ASP A 274 3.31 -28.28 -3.75
C ASP A 274 3.33 -29.26 -2.57
N LYS A 275 2.95 -28.79 -1.37
CA LYS A 275 2.88 -29.64 -0.17
C LYS A 275 1.81 -30.73 -0.29
N VAL A 276 0.63 -30.39 -0.81
CA VAL A 276 -0.46 -31.36 -1.03
C VAL A 276 -0.05 -32.39 -2.07
N VAL A 277 0.51 -31.96 -3.21
CA VAL A 277 0.99 -32.86 -4.26
C VAL A 277 2.10 -33.78 -3.74
N LEU A 278 3.05 -33.26 -2.97
CA LEU A 278 4.12 -34.05 -2.36
C LEU A 278 3.55 -35.09 -1.38
N GLN A 279 2.58 -34.71 -0.55
CA GLN A 279 1.92 -35.64 0.37
C GLN A 279 1.19 -36.76 -0.39
N GLU A 280 0.40 -36.45 -1.42
CA GLU A 280 -0.28 -37.45 -2.23
C GLU A 280 0.69 -38.41 -2.93
N LEU A 281 1.82 -37.89 -3.42
CA LEU A 281 2.85 -38.71 -4.05
C LEU A 281 3.51 -39.65 -3.03
N ASN A 282 3.78 -39.17 -1.81
CA ASN A 282 4.35 -39.99 -0.75
C ASN A 282 3.38 -41.10 -0.30
N GLU A 283 2.09 -40.79 -0.16
CA GLU A 283 1.06 -41.80 0.15
C GLU A 283 0.96 -42.88 -0.93
N LYS A 284 1.00 -42.47 -2.21
CA LYS A 284 1.04 -43.42 -3.34
C LYS A 284 2.30 -44.28 -3.34
N LEU A 285 3.46 -43.69 -3.03
CA LEU A 285 4.72 -44.40 -2.91
C LEU A 285 4.66 -45.46 -1.80
N GLU A 286 4.21 -45.10 -0.60
CA GLU A 286 4.05 -46.05 0.51
C GLU A 286 3.11 -47.21 0.16
N LEU A 287 2.00 -46.93 -0.52
CA LEU A 287 1.06 -47.97 -0.96
C LEU A 287 1.70 -48.91 -1.98
N ALA A 288 2.46 -48.37 -2.93
CA ALA A 288 3.19 -49.16 -3.92
C ALA A 288 4.28 -50.02 -3.27
N GLU A 289 5.01 -49.47 -2.30
CA GLU A 289 6.02 -50.21 -1.53
C GLU A 289 5.41 -51.35 -0.72
N LYS A 290 4.29 -51.11 -0.01
CA LYS A 290 3.55 -52.15 0.74
C LYS A 290 3.04 -53.25 -0.19
N ALA A 291 2.50 -52.88 -1.36
CA ALA A 291 2.03 -53.85 -2.36
C ALA A 291 3.19 -54.67 -2.93
N LEU A 292 4.34 -54.04 -3.20
CA LEU A 292 5.54 -54.72 -3.69
C LEU A 292 6.09 -55.69 -2.64
N ALA A 293 6.16 -55.30 -1.37
CA ALA A 293 6.55 -56.17 -0.27
C ALA A 293 5.60 -57.37 -0.12
N SER A 294 4.28 -57.16 -0.21
CA SER A 294 3.29 -58.23 -0.16
C SER A 294 3.44 -59.21 -1.34
N LYS A 295 3.69 -58.70 -2.56
CA LYS A 295 3.96 -59.55 -3.72
C LYS A 295 5.25 -60.33 -3.60
N GLN A 296 6.28 -59.74 -3.00
CA GLN A 296 7.54 -60.43 -2.73
C GLN A 296 7.34 -61.59 -1.75
N LEU A 297 6.60 -61.37 -0.66
CA LEU A 297 6.26 -62.43 0.30
C LEU A 297 5.49 -63.58 -0.36
N GLN A 298 4.47 -63.26 -1.17
CA GLN A 298 3.72 -64.27 -1.92
C GLN A 298 4.61 -65.07 -2.87
N MET A 299 5.57 -64.42 -3.53
CA MET A 299 6.51 -65.09 -4.42
C MET A 299 7.41 -66.07 -3.65
N ASP A 300 7.86 -65.68 -2.45
CA ASP A 300 8.74 -66.52 -1.63
C ASP A 300 7.98 -67.73 -1.05
N GLU A 301 6.71 -67.56 -0.65
CA GLU A 301 5.81 -68.67 -0.29
C GLU A 301 5.60 -69.65 -1.45
N MET A 302 5.37 -69.12 -2.66
CA MET A 302 5.22 -69.94 -3.86
C MET A 302 6.51 -70.71 -4.19
N LYS A 303 7.68 -70.08 -4.08
CA LYS A 303 8.97 -70.75 -4.27
C LYS A 303 9.18 -71.88 -3.28
N GLN A 304 8.85 -71.66 -2.00
CA GLN A 304 8.93 -72.70 -0.97
C GLN A 304 8.01 -73.88 -1.29
N THR A 305 6.79 -73.59 -1.75
CA THR A 305 5.82 -74.63 -2.14
C THR A 305 6.32 -75.44 -3.33
N ILE A 306 6.88 -74.78 -4.34
CA ILE A 306 7.48 -75.44 -5.51
C ILE A 306 8.63 -76.35 -5.09
N ALA A 307 9.57 -75.86 -4.27
CA ALA A 307 10.70 -76.65 -3.80
C ALA A 307 10.25 -77.92 -3.05
N LYS A 308 9.21 -77.81 -2.22
CA LYS A 308 8.63 -78.97 -1.52
C LYS A 308 7.99 -79.97 -2.50
N GLN A 309 7.25 -79.47 -3.49
CA GLN A 309 6.64 -80.33 -4.52
C GLN A 309 7.71 -81.04 -5.37
N GLU A 310 8.84 -80.39 -5.64
CA GLU A 310 9.98 -81.00 -6.33
C GLU A 310 10.58 -82.16 -5.51
N GLU A 311 10.74 -82.01 -4.19
CA GLU A 311 11.19 -83.08 -3.27
C GLU A 311 10.20 -84.26 -3.22
N ASP A 312 8.90 -83.97 -3.14
CA ASP A 312 7.85 -84.99 -3.14
C ASP A 312 7.83 -85.77 -4.48
N LEU A 313 8.04 -85.07 -5.60
CA LEU A 313 8.16 -85.69 -6.92
C LEU A 313 9.39 -86.59 -7.01
N GLU A 314 10.55 -86.17 -6.49
CA GLU A 314 11.75 -86.99 -6.43
C GLU A 314 11.49 -88.28 -5.63
N THR A 315 10.85 -88.16 -4.46
CA THR A 315 10.45 -89.32 -3.64
C THR A 315 9.51 -90.26 -4.38
N MET A 316 8.52 -89.71 -5.10
CA MET A 316 7.59 -90.51 -5.91
C MET A 316 8.30 -91.29 -7.02
N THR A 317 9.32 -90.71 -7.66
CA THR A 317 10.09 -91.41 -8.70
C THR A 317 10.85 -92.61 -8.13
N VAL A 318 11.44 -92.46 -6.94
CA VAL A 318 12.14 -93.55 -6.24
C VAL A 318 11.16 -94.68 -5.87
N LEU A 319 10.01 -94.34 -5.28
CA LEU A 319 8.98 -95.33 -4.92
C LEU A 319 8.43 -96.08 -6.15
N ARG A 320 8.26 -95.37 -7.27
CA ARG A 320 7.84 -95.99 -8.54
C ARG A 320 8.89 -96.99 -9.04
N ALA A 321 10.17 -96.60 -9.06
CA ALA A 321 11.25 -97.49 -9.44
C ALA A 321 11.33 -98.71 -8.51
N GLN A 322 11.15 -98.51 -7.19
CA GLN A 322 11.09 -99.60 -6.22
C GLN A 322 9.94 -100.57 -6.51
N MET A 323 8.74 -100.05 -6.83
CA MET A 323 7.59 -100.88 -7.21
C MET A 323 7.86 -101.69 -8.48
N GLU A 324 8.46 -101.08 -9.51
CA GLU A 324 8.81 -101.76 -10.76
C GLU A 324 9.80 -102.91 -10.53
N VAL A 325 10.83 -102.69 -9.70
CA VAL A 325 11.79 -103.74 -9.31
C VAL A 325 11.09 -104.87 -8.57
N TYR A 326 10.26 -104.58 -7.56
CA TYR A 326 9.54 -105.63 -6.83
C TYR A 326 8.58 -106.43 -7.71
N CYS A 327 7.85 -105.77 -8.63
CA CYS A 327 6.99 -106.45 -9.59
C CYS A 327 7.80 -107.38 -10.49
N SER A 328 8.95 -106.93 -11.00
CA SER A 328 9.86 -107.73 -11.82
C SER A 328 10.39 -108.95 -11.04
N ASP A 329 10.87 -108.74 -9.81
CA ASP A 329 11.40 -109.80 -8.95
C ASP A 329 10.32 -110.84 -8.60
N PHE A 330 9.10 -110.39 -8.32
CA PHE A 330 7.97 -111.28 -8.05
C PHE A 330 7.65 -112.17 -9.27
N HIS A 331 7.63 -111.60 -10.47
CA HIS A 331 7.40 -112.37 -11.70
C HIS A 331 8.54 -113.35 -11.98
N ALA A 332 9.80 -112.94 -11.80
CA ALA A 332 10.97 -113.79 -11.97
C ALA A 332 10.96 -114.97 -10.97
N GLU A 333 10.67 -114.70 -9.70
CA GLU A 333 10.57 -115.72 -8.64
C GLU A 333 9.42 -116.69 -8.91
N ARG A 334 8.28 -116.19 -9.40
CA ARG A 334 7.16 -117.05 -9.80
C ARG A 334 7.55 -117.96 -10.95
N ALA A 335 8.17 -117.43 -12.01
CA ALA A 335 8.62 -118.22 -13.15
C ALA A 335 9.67 -119.28 -12.72
N ALA A 336 10.58 -118.92 -11.83
CA ALA A 336 11.55 -119.85 -11.26
C ALA A 336 10.87 -120.96 -10.43
N ARG A 337 9.86 -120.61 -9.62
CA ARG A 337 9.05 -121.59 -8.88
C ARG A 337 8.29 -122.54 -9.80
N GLU A 338 7.64 -122.02 -10.84
CA GLU A 338 6.91 -122.83 -11.83
C GLU A 338 7.87 -123.79 -12.53
N LYS A 339 9.06 -123.34 -12.94
CA LYS A 339 10.10 -124.21 -13.50
C LYS A 339 10.57 -125.30 -12.54
N ILE A 340 10.81 -124.97 -11.26
CA ILE A 340 11.16 -125.97 -10.23
C ILE A 340 10.01 -126.97 -10.04
N HIS A 341 8.76 -126.51 -10.09
CA HIS A 341 7.58 -127.36 -10.00
C HIS A 341 7.48 -128.33 -11.19
N GLU A 342 7.71 -127.85 -12.41
CA GLU A 342 7.77 -128.68 -13.62
C GLU A 342 8.89 -129.73 -13.55
N GLU A 343 10.11 -129.32 -13.19
CA GLU A 343 11.25 -130.24 -13.02
C GLU A 343 10.97 -131.29 -11.93
N LYS A 344 10.32 -130.90 -10.83
CA LYS A 344 9.91 -131.81 -9.75
C LYS A 344 8.85 -132.80 -10.23
N GLU A 345 7.88 -132.38 -11.03
CA GLU A 345 6.87 -133.25 -11.62
C GLU A 345 7.50 -134.25 -12.59
N GLN A 346 8.43 -133.81 -13.43
CA GLN A 346 9.21 -134.67 -14.33
C GLN A 346 10.00 -135.73 -13.55
N LEU A 347 10.69 -135.33 -12.47
CA LEU A 347 11.44 -136.26 -11.62
C LEU A 347 10.50 -137.25 -10.89
N ALA A 348 9.32 -136.80 -10.43
CA ALA A 348 8.34 -137.67 -9.80
C ALA A 348 7.78 -138.72 -10.79
N LEU A 349 7.55 -138.34 -12.05
CA LEU A 349 7.17 -139.27 -13.12
C LEU A 349 8.29 -140.28 -13.40
N GLN A 350 9.55 -139.83 -13.52
CA GLN A 350 10.70 -140.73 -13.69
C GLN A 350 10.83 -141.72 -12.52
N LEU A 351 10.66 -141.26 -11.29
CA LEU A 351 10.67 -142.11 -10.10
C LEU A 351 9.52 -143.13 -10.12
N ALA A 352 8.31 -142.73 -10.52
CA ALA A 352 7.17 -143.63 -10.63
C ALA A 352 7.37 -144.72 -11.69
N ILE A 353 7.99 -144.39 -12.83
CA ILE A 353 8.38 -145.36 -13.86
C ILE A 353 9.40 -146.34 -13.30
N LEU A 354 10.50 -145.85 -12.70
CA LEU A 354 11.52 -146.71 -12.11
C LEU A 354 10.97 -147.64 -11.02
N LEU A 355 10.06 -147.14 -10.16
CA LEU A 355 9.39 -147.95 -9.16
C LEU A 355 8.48 -149.01 -9.80
N LYS A 356 7.74 -148.65 -10.86
CA LYS A 356 6.92 -149.61 -11.60
C LYS A 356 7.79 -150.68 -12.26
N ASP A 357 8.87 -150.30 -12.91
CA ASP A 357 9.81 -151.24 -13.54
C ASP A 357 10.43 -152.16 -12.48
N ASN A 358 10.84 -151.62 -11.32
CA ASN A 358 11.35 -152.42 -10.21
C ASN A 358 10.29 -153.39 -9.65
N ASN A 359 9.03 -152.95 -9.51
CA ASN A 359 7.93 -153.85 -9.15
C ASN A 359 7.64 -154.90 -10.23
N VAL A 360 7.79 -154.59 -11.52
CA VAL A 360 7.67 -155.58 -12.61
C VAL A 360 8.84 -156.56 -12.61
N PHE A 361 10.05 -156.16 -12.20
CA PHE A 361 11.15 -157.10 -11.96
C PHE A 361 10.89 -157.99 -10.73
N GLU A 362 10.30 -157.45 -9.67
CA GLU A 362 9.92 -158.23 -8.49
C GLU A 362 8.71 -159.16 -8.78
N ASP A 363 7.70 -158.73 -9.54
CA ASP A 363 6.44 -159.48 -9.80
C ASP A 363 6.49 -160.32 -11.10
N GLY A 364 7.33 -159.93 -12.05
CA GLY A 364 7.56 -160.59 -13.33
C GLY A 364 8.51 -161.77 -13.20
N GLY A 365 8.02 -162.88 -12.66
CA GLY A 365 8.64 -164.21 -12.78
C GLY A 365 9.97 -164.42 -12.05
N SER A 366 10.73 -163.39 -11.68
CA SER A 366 11.97 -163.53 -10.93
C SER A 366 11.73 -163.93 -9.48
N ARG A 367 10.69 -163.40 -8.80
CA ARG A 367 10.29 -163.93 -7.49
C ARG A 367 9.72 -165.34 -7.56
N GLN A 368 8.90 -165.64 -8.58
CA GLN A 368 8.32 -166.99 -8.76
C GLN A 368 9.41 -168.04 -9.05
N SER A 369 10.40 -167.69 -9.88
CA SER A 369 11.56 -168.54 -10.21
C SER A 369 12.51 -168.68 -9.02
N LEU A 370 12.70 -167.65 -8.19
CA LEU A 370 13.46 -167.73 -6.95
C LEU A 370 12.73 -168.57 -5.88
N MET A 371 11.40 -168.44 -5.76
CA MET A 371 10.56 -169.27 -4.88
C MET A 371 10.54 -170.74 -5.32
N GLU A 372 10.61 -171.01 -6.63
CA GLU A 372 10.73 -172.36 -7.18
C GLU A 372 12.14 -172.95 -6.94
N MET A 373 13.20 -172.14 -7.06
CA MET A 373 14.56 -172.55 -6.69
C MET A 373 14.73 -172.76 -5.17
N GLN A 374 14.05 -171.97 -4.33
CA GLN A 374 13.96 -172.22 -2.88
C GLN A 374 13.10 -173.45 -2.55
N SER A 375 12.06 -173.75 -3.32
CA SER A 375 11.22 -174.96 -3.12
C SER A 375 11.94 -176.26 -3.46
N ARG A 376 12.95 -176.22 -4.33
CA ARG A 376 13.86 -177.35 -4.60
C ARG A 376 14.94 -177.54 -3.53
N HIS A 377 15.09 -176.57 -2.62
CA HIS A 377 16.01 -176.59 -1.48
C HIS A 377 15.27 -176.23 -0.19
N GLY A 378 14.26 -177.03 0.17
CA GLY A 378 13.61 -176.92 1.46
C GLY A 378 14.53 -177.33 2.60
N ALA A 379 15.13 -176.35 3.30
CA ALA A 379 15.59 -176.51 4.69
C ALA A 379 15.83 -175.15 5.40
N ARG A 380 14.84 -174.77 6.21
CA ARG A 380 14.95 -174.23 7.59
C ARG A 380 15.42 -172.77 7.84
N THR A 381 14.71 -172.20 8.83
CA THR A 381 14.93 -171.01 9.67
C THR A 381 14.59 -169.66 9.03
N SER A 382 13.51 -168.93 9.40
CA SER A 382 13.19 -168.31 10.72
C SER A 382 14.38 -167.44 11.18
N ASP A 383 14.31 -166.14 11.46
CA ASP A 383 13.26 -165.15 11.77
C ASP A 383 13.93 -163.74 11.68
N PRO A 384 13.27 -162.58 11.91
CA PRO A 384 13.48 -161.38 11.11
C PRO A 384 14.21 -160.26 11.87
N ASP A 385 14.99 -159.47 11.14
CA ASP A 385 15.35 -158.12 11.61
C ASP A 385 15.11 -157.15 10.44
N GLN A 386 13.93 -156.53 10.46
CA GLN A 386 13.61 -155.41 9.58
C GLN A 386 12.79 -154.37 10.34
N GLN A 387 13.41 -153.18 10.43
CA GLN A 387 12.80 -151.88 10.14
C GLN A 387 11.75 -151.37 11.14
N ASP A 388 11.57 -150.09 11.39
CA ASP A 388 11.99 -148.82 10.79
C ASP A 388 11.66 -147.78 11.87
N TYR A 389 12.32 -146.62 11.93
CA TYR A 389 11.58 -145.37 12.14
C TYR A 389 12.42 -144.18 11.64
N LEU A 390 12.01 -143.76 10.45
CA LEU A 390 12.20 -142.48 9.82
C LEU A 390 11.66 -141.34 10.71
N VAL A 391 12.49 -140.37 11.14
CA VAL A 391 12.01 -139.03 11.51
C VAL A 391 13.01 -137.93 11.10
N GLN A 392 12.69 -137.35 9.95
CA GLN A 392 12.71 -135.95 9.53
C GLN A 392 12.76 -134.86 10.65
N ARG A 393 13.74 -133.94 10.61
CA ARG A 393 13.50 -132.50 10.88
C ARG A 393 14.72 -131.61 10.59
N GLY A 394 14.61 -130.76 9.58
CA GLY A 394 15.40 -129.54 9.43
C GLY A 394 14.46 -128.40 9.06
N LYS A 395 13.94 -127.69 10.08
CA LYS A 395 13.11 -126.49 9.90
C LYS A 395 13.77 -125.33 10.65
N LYS A 396 14.13 -124.32 9.85
CA LYS A 396 14.13 -122.87 10.16
C LYS A 396 15.28 -122.41 11.10
N TYR A 397 15.82 -121.18 11.02
CA TYR A 397 15.21 -119.89 10.67
C TYR A 397 16.24 -118.93 10.06
N LEU A 398 15.76 -118.12 9.13
CA LEU A 398 16.34 -116.84 8.73
C LEU A 398 16.38 -115.87 9.92
N ASN A 399 17.42 -115.02 9.97
CA ASN A 399 17.33 -113.73 10.64
C ASN A 399 18.20 -112.72 9.89
N THR A 400 17.60 -112.03 8.91
CA THR A 400 18.12 -110.81 8.30
C THR A 400 17.64 -109.63 9.16
N SER A 401 18.58 -109.00 9.87
CA SER A 401 18.35 -107.70 10.49
C SER A 401 18.52 -106.64 9.41
N VAL A 402 17.42 -106.01 9.06
CA VAL A 402 17.33 -104.86 8.17
C VAL A 402 17.78 -103.62 8.95
N CYS A 403 18.78 -102.91 8.41
CA CYS A 403 18.98 -101.49 8.64
C CYS A 403 18.13 -100.74 7.61
N ILE A 404 17.20 -99.92 8.08
CA ILE A 404 17.18 -98.43 8.01
C ILE A 404 16.00 -97.98 8.87
#